data_AF-Q2L5K6-F1
#
_entry.id   AF-Q2L5K6-F1
#
_cell.length_a   1.000
_cell.length_b   1.000
_cell.length_c   1.000
_cell.angle_alpha   90.00
_cell.angle_beta   90.00
_cell.angle_gamma   90.00
#
_symmetry.space_group_name_H-M   'P 1'
#
loop_
_entity.id
_entity.type
_entity.pdbx_description
1 polymer ?
#
loop_
_entity_poly.entity_id
_entity_poly.type
_entity_poly.pdbx_seq_one_letter_code
_entity_poly.pdbx_strand_id
1 'polypeptide(L)'
;MNLVKTRDDLEREAPRLKKEWIQKIDSIDDANRKYVLVFEDLVFEADHEQDITSRLIRDYIETDDRNMQLLFRIDFARALSMYSIMNGINVEVYNNGKKVRDNYAVSEDDPDYEKDYEIPDVILDVFDEFTLFKGLNELKYAKIYYKSDDGKYKLF
;
A
#
# COMPACT_ATOMS: atom_id res chain seq x y z
N MET A 1 -8.95 13.51 5.87
CA MET A 1 -9.07 12.04 5.94
C MET A 1 -7.67 11.49 6.13
N ASN A 2 -7.43 10.61 7.10
CA ASN A 2 -6.10 10.01 7.27
C ASN A 2 -5.90 8.97 6.16
N LEU A 3 -4.93 9.22 5.27
CA LEU A 3 -4.64 8.34 4.14
C LEU A 3 -3.79 7.14 4.57
N VAL A 4 -2.96 7.33 5.60
CA VAL A 4 -2.25 6.23 6.27
C VAL A 4 -3.18 5.66 7.33
N LYS A 5 -3.44 4.36 7.26
CA LYS A 5 -4.41 3.68 8.12
C LYS A 5 -3.74 3.14 9.37
N THR A 6 -4.47 3.17 10.47
CA THR A 6 -4.14 2.43 11.68
C THR A 6 -4.93 1.13 11.75
N ARG A 7 -4.54 0.21 12.63
CA ARG A 7 -5.35 -0.97 12.98
C ARG A 7 -6.79 -0.62 13.32
N ASP A 8 -7.01 0.40 14.14
CA ASP A 8 -8.35 0.82 14.57
C ASP A 8 -9.20 1.34 13.41
N ASP A 9 -8.58 2.03 12.44
CA ASP A 9 -9.26 2.41 11.20
C ASP A 9 -9.71 1.18 10.41
N LEU A 10 -8.83 0.17 10.31
CA LEU A 10 -9.12 -1.06 9.59
C LEU A 10 -10.26 -1.86 10.24
N GLU A 11 -10.22 -1.98 11.56
CA GLU A 11 -11.23 -2.69 12.36
C GLU A 11 -12.60 -1.99 12.26
N ARG A 12 -12.65 -0.67 12.40
CA ARG A 12 -13.89 0.12 12.27
C ARG A 12 -14.50 0.02 10.87
N GLU A 13 -13.67 0.00 9.84
CA GLU A 13 -14.10 -0.08 8.44
C GLU A 13 -14.30 -1.53 7.94
N ALA A 14 -14.05 -2.56 8.77
CA ALA A 14 -14.21 -3.97 8.38
C ALA A 14 -15.61 -4.31 7.81
N PRO A 15 -16.72 -3.80 8.37
CA PRO A 15 -18.07 -4.12 7.87
C PRO A 15 -18.42 -3.46 6.51
N ARG A 16 -17.59 -2.53 6.01
CA ARG A 16 -17.89 -1.76 4.78
C ARG A 16 -17.83 -2.64 3.53
N LEU A 17 -16.90 -3.58 3.50
CA LEU A 17 -16.66 -4.43 2.34
C LEU A 17 -17.46 -5.72 2.48
N LYS A 18 -17.99 -6.21 1.36
CA LYS A 18 -18.74 -7.48 1.35
C LYS A 18 -17.79 -8.61 1.70
N LYS A 19 -18.25 -9.54 2.55
CA LYS A 19 -17.49 -10.75 2.93
C LYS A 19 -17.07 -11.59 1.72
N GLU A 20 -17.85 -11.53 0.65
CA GLU A 20 -17.54 -12.18 -0.62
C GLU A 20 -16.27 -11.62 -1.28
N TRP A 21 -15.98 -10.33 -1.10
CA TRP A 21 -14.81 -9.65 -1.68
C TRP A 21 -13.58 -9.82 -0.79
N ILE A 22 -13.74 -9.49 0.49
CA ILE A 22 -12.67 -9.59 1.48
C ILE A 22 -13.23 -10.07 2.81
N GLN A 23 -12.51 -10.96 3.46
CA GLN A 23 -12.93 -11.56 4.73
C GLN A 23 -11.81 -11.44 5.76
N LYS A 24 -12.15 -11.00 6.98
CA LYS A 24 -11.27 -11.13 8.13
C LYS A 24 -11.21 -12.60 8.57
N ILE A 25 -10.02 -13.10 8.83
CA ILE A 25 -9.74 -14.46 9.32
C ILE A 25 -8.83 -14.38 10.55
N ASP A 26 -8.70 -15.49 11.28
CA ASP A 26 -7.94 -15.53 12.53
C ASP A 26 -6.43 -15.61 12.27
N SER A 27 -6.01 -16.33 11.22
CA SER A 27 -4.60 -16.50 10.87
C SER A 27 -4.39 -16.76 9.38
N ILE A 28 -3.15 -16.63 8.91
CA ILE A 28 -2.77 -17.01 7.53
C ILE A 28 -2.94 -18.51 7.27
N ASP A 29 -2.88 -19.35 8.32
CA ASP A 29 -3.05 -20.79 8.20
C ASP A 29 -4.51 -21.17 7.86
N ASP A 30 -5.46 -20.29 8.20
CA ASP A 30 -6.88 -20.43 7.88
C ASP A 30 -7.24 -19.90 6.48
N ALA A 31 -6.27 -19.30 5.78
CA ALA A 31 -6.51 -18.62 4.51
C ALA A 31 -6.72 -19.61 3.36
N ASN A 32 -7.79 -19.41 2.60
CA ASN A 32 -8.17 -20.22 1.46
C ASN A 32 -8.06 -19.47 0.12
N ARG A 33 -8.12 -18.14 0.14
CA ARG A 33 -8.16 -17.29 -1.06
C ARG A 33 -6.80 -16.94 -1.62
N LYS A 34 -6.77 -16.31 -2.79
CA LYS A 34 -5.52 -16.04 -3.52
C LYS A 34 -4.55 -15.10 -2.78
N TYR A 35 -5.05 -14.09 -2.08
CA TYR A 35 -4.24 -13.06 -1.45
C TYR A 35 -4.58 -12.90 0.03
N VAL A 36 -3.56 -12.58 0.84
CA VAL A 36 -3.72 -12.32 2.28
C VAL A 36 -3.03 -11.02 2.64
N LEU A 37 -3.73 -10.14 3.33
CA LEU A 37 -3.20 -8.96 3.98
C LEU A 37 -3.09 -9.25 5.48
N VAL A 38 -1.88 -9.13 6.02
CA VAL A 38 -1.62 -9.05 7.45
C VAL A 38 -1.23 -7.62 7.77
N PHE A 39 -2.05 -6.96 8.59
CA PHE A 39 -1.84 -5.59 9.05
C PHE A 39 -1.89 -5.57 10.57
N GLU A 40 -0.73 -5.37 11.20
CA GLU A 40 -0.56 -5.60 12.64
C GLU A 40 -0.99 -7.03 13.05
N ASP A 41 -2.07 -7.17 13.80
CA ASP A 41 -2.70 -8.43 14.22
C ASP A 41 -3.93 -8.81 13.38
N LEU A 42 -4.35 -7.95 12.44
CA LEU A 42 -5.50 -8.20 11.59
C LEU A 42 -5.10 -8.99 10.35
N VAL A 43 -5.82 -10.07 10.07
CA VAL A 43 -5.62 -10.88 8.87
C VAL A 43 -6.87 -10.82 8.01
N PHE A 44 -6.68 -10.48 6.73
CA PHE A 44 -7.74 -10.45 5.73
C PHE A 44 -7.34 -11.28 4.52
N GLU A 45 -8.30 -11.95 3.90
CA GLU A 45 -8.10 -12.70 2.66
C GLU A 45 -9.05 -12.23 1.55
N ALA A 46 -8.60 -12.29 0.30
CA ALA A 46 -9.37 -11.94 -0.88
C ALA A 46 -8.87 -12.69 -2.13
N ASP A 47 -9.68 -12.74 -3.18
CA ASP A 47 -9.31 -13.35 -4.46
C ASP A 47 -8.77 -12.36 -5.48
N HIS A 48 -9.04 -11.06 -5.29
CA HIS A 48 -8.58 -9.97 -6.14
C HIS A 48 -7.69 -8.97 -5.39
N GLU A 49 -6.65 -8.50 -6.06
CA GLU A 49 -5.71 -7.51 -5.54
C GLU A 49 -6.38 -6.16 -5.24
N GLN A 50 -7.44 -5.82 -5.96
CA GLN A 50 -8.20 -4.61 -5.71
C GLN A 50 -8.91 -4.65 -4.35
N ASP A 51 -9.38 -5.82 -3.91
CA ASP A 51 -10.04 -5.99 -2.62
C ASP A 51 -9.05 -5.78 -1.47
N ILE A 52 -7.83 -6.33 -1.60
CA ILE A 52 -6.72 -6.06 -0.68
C ILE A 52 -6.39 -4.57 -0.65
N THR A 53 -6.26 -3.94 -1.82
CA THR A 53 -5.95 -2.51 -1.92
C THR A 53 -7.04 -1.65 -1.29
N SER A 54 -8.31 -2.01 -1.48
CA SER A 54 -9.46 -1.31 -0.90
C SER A 54 -9.52 -1.33 0.63
N ARG A 55 -8.78 -2.26 1.24
CA ARG A 55 -8.62 -2.36 2.70
C ARG A 55 -7.69 -1.29 3.26
N LEU A 56 -6.72 -0.85 2.46
CA LEU A 56 -5.74 0.19 2.77
C LEU A 56 -6.20 1.55 2.24
N ILE A 57 -6.78 1.57 1.04
CA ILE A 57 -7.23 2.76 0.33
C ILE A 57 -8.75 2.71 0.20
N ARG A 58 -9.45 3.51 1.02
CA ARG A 58 -10.89 3.39 1.24
C ARG A 58 -11.72 3.42 -0.06
N ASP A 59 -11.52 4.45 -0.88
CA ASP A 59 -12.43 4.71 -2.01
C ASP A 59 -12.02 3.93 -3.29
N TYR A 60 -11.03 3.04 -3.17
CA TYR A 60 -10.42 2.36 -4.30
C TYR A 60 -11.38 1.47 -5.11
N ILE A 61 -12.25 0.74 -4.41
CA ILE A 61 -13.23 -0.18 -5.02
C ILE A 61 -14.50 0.55 -5.53
N GLU A 62 -14.63 1.85 -5.26
CA GLU A 62 -15.81 2.63 -5.67
C GLU A 62 -15.71 3.12 -7.13
N THR A 63 -14.58 2.84 -7.79
CA THR A 63 -14.34 3.19 -9.18
C THR A 63 -13.63 2.07 -9.92
N ASP A 64 -14.06 1.80 -11.15
CA ASP A 64 -13.39 0.89 -12.08
C ASP A 64 -12.39 1.64 -13.00
N ASP A 65 -12.29 2.97 -12.88
CA ASP A 65 -11.36 3.77 -13.69
C ASP A 65 -9.92 3.58 -13.20
N ARG A 66 -9.08 2.95 -14.03
CA ARG A 66 -7.66 2.70 -13.72
C ARG A 66 -6.85 3.97 -13.50
N ASN A 67 -7.23 5.10 -14.09
CA ASN A 67 -6.57 6.39 -13.85
C ASN A 67 -6.94 6.93 -12.46
N MET A 68 -8.21 6.84 -12.06
CA MET A 68 -8.63 7.23 -10.71
C MET A 68 -7.98 6.32 -9.65
N GLN A 69 -7.93 5.02 -9.89
CA GLN A 69 -7.23 4.08 -9.02
C GLN A 69 -5.72 4.40 -8.93
N LEU A 70 -5.07 4.81 -10.04
CA LEU A 70 -3.68 5.27 -10.00
C LEU A 70 -3.52 6.51 -9.13
N LEU A 71 -4.41 7.51 -9.25
CA LEU A 71 -4.38 8.70 -8.39
C LEU A 71 -4.51 8.33 -6.92
N PHE A 72 -5.40 7.40 -6.59
CA PHE A 72 -5.54 6.89 -5.23
C PHE A 72 -4.27 6.22 -4.70
N ARG A 73 -3.58 5.40 -5.52
CA ARG A 73 -2.29 4.80 -5.14
C ARG A 73 -1.20 5.86 -4.95
N ILE A 74 -1.15 6.89 -5.80
CA ILE A 74 -0.21 8.01 -5.66
C ILE A 74 -0.43 8.75 -4.34
N ASP A 75 -1.67 9.14 -4.05
CA ASP A 75 -2.00 9.91 -2.83
C ASP A 75 -1.70 9.10 -1.57
N PHE A 76 -2.02 7.81 -1.59
CA PHE A 76 -1.68 6.89 -0.52
C PHE A 76 -0.16 6.74 -0.33
N ALA A 77 0.59 6.52 -1.41
CA ALA A 77 2.04 6.36 -1.36
C ALA A 77 2.76 7.63 -0.88
N ARG A 78 2.28 8.81 -1.26
CA ARG A 78 2.80 10.09 -0.77
C ARG A 78 2.54 10.26 0.73
N ALA A 79 1.34 9.94 1.19
CA ALA A 79 1.02 9.99 2.61
C ALA A 79 1.90 9.00 3.41
N LEU A 80 2.15 7.81 2.87
CA LEU A 80 3.08 6.84 3.45
C LEU A 80 4.53 7.33 3.47
N SER A 81 5.01 7.95 2.40
CA SER A 81 6.35 8.53 2.36
C SER A 81 6.51 9.58 3.46
N MET A 82 5.56 10.51 3.59
CA MET A 82 5.55 11.50 4.68
C MET A 82 5.53 10.86 6.08
N TYR A 83 4.70 9.82 6.26
CA TYR A 83 4.66 9.06 7.52
C TYR A 83 5.97 8.33 7.81
N SER A 84 6.67 7.86 6.78
CA SER A 84 7.93 7.12 6.89
C SER A 84 9.09 8.01 7.30
N ILE A 85 9.08 9.28 6.88
CA ILE A 85 10.06 10.29 7.33
C ILE A 85 10.04 10.44 8.86
N MET A 86 8.86 10.38 9.49
CA MET A 86 8.74 10.43 10.96
C MET A 86 9.45 9.26 11.65
N ASN A 87 9.67 8.16 10.94
CA ASN A 87 10.37 6.97 11.40
C ASN A 87 11.82 6.89 10.88
N GLY A 88 12.33 7.96 10.25
CA GLY A 88 13.68 8.02 9.72
C GLY A 88 13.92 7.15 8.49
N ILE A 89 12.87 6.87 7.71
CA ILE A 89 12.95 6.07 6.47
C ILE A 89 12.68 7.00 5.28
N ASN A 90 13.64 7.09 4.36
CA ASN A 90 13.52 7.86 3.13
C ASN A 90 12.82 7.03 2.06
N VAL A 91 11.59 7.40 1.72
CA VAL A 91 10.78 6.69 0.71
C VAL A 91 10.56 7.59 -0.49
N GLU A 92 10.92 7.12 -1.68
CA GLU A 92 10.58 7.81 -2.93
C GLU A 92 9.42 7.10 -3.65
N VAL A 93 8.48 7.89 -4.19
CA VAL A 93 7.30 7.38 -4.89
C VAL A 93 7.56 7.36 -6.40
N TYR A 94 7.29 6.22 -7.03
CA TYR A 94 7.54 5.98 -8.45
C TYR A 94 6.26 5.51 -9.15
N ASN A 95 6.19 5.69 -10.46
CA ASN A 95 5.16 5.09 -11.31
C ASN A 95 5.85 4.52 -12.55
N ASN A 96 5.97 3.19 -12.60
CA ASN A 96 6.60 2.44 -13.68
C ASN A 96 8.05 2.90 -13.92
N GLY A 97 8.84 2.92 -12.85
CA GLY A 97 10.24 3.34 -12.89
C GLY A 97 10.47 4.84 -13.07
N LYS A 98 9.42 5.67 -13.15
CA LYS A 98 9.54 7.14 -13.19
C LYS A 98 9.17 7.74 -11.85
N LYS A 99 10.06 8.54 -11.27
CA LYS A 99 9.81 9.25 -10.02
C LYS A 99 8.58 10.17 -10.16
N VAL A 100 7.60 9.99 -9.28
CA VAL A 100 6.46 10.89 -9.16
C VAL A 100 6.95 12.11 -8.41
N ARG A 101 7.00 13.27 -9.08
CA ARG A 101 7.46 14.51 -8.45
C ARG A 101 6.55 14.89 -7.29
N ASP A 102 7.15 15.34 -6.19
CA ASP A 102 6.40 15.92 -5.09
C ASP A 102 5.95 17.32 -5.50
N ASN A 103 4.64 17.58 -5.39
CA ASN A 103 4.09 18.91 -5.71
C ASN A 103 4.56 20.00 -4.73
N TYR A 104 5.15 19.59 -3.60
CA TYR A 104 5.66 20.46 -2.54
C TYR A 104 7.19 20.58 -2.55
N ALA A 105 7.89 19.92 -3.48
CA ALA A 105 9.33 20.09 -3.60
C ALA A 105 9.63 21.51 -4.05
N VAL A 106 10.42 22.22 -3.25
CA VAL A 106 11.09 23.44 -3.68
C VAL A 106 11.90 23.10 -4.94
N SER A 107 12.06 24.06 -5.85
CA SER A 107 12.84 23.83 -7.07
C SER A 107 14.23 23.26 -6.70
N GLU A 108 14.76 22.32 -7.47
CA GLU A 108 16.15 21.86 -7.29
C GLU A 108 17.15 23.02 -7.43
N ASP A 109 16.74 24.09 -8.12
CA ASP A 109 17.50 25.33 -8.28
C ASP A 109 17.36 26.31 -7.10
N ASP A 110 16.57 25.98 -6.08
CA ASP A 110 16.42 26.82 -4.89
C ASP A 110 17.69 26.71 -4.03
N PRO A 111 18.31 27.83 -3.63
CA PRO A 111 19.52 27.82 -2.80
C PRO A 111 19.34 27.12 -1.46
N ASP A 112 18.10 26.99 -0.97
CA ASP A 112 17.76 26.30 0.27
C ASP A 112 17.31 24.83 0.02
N TYR A 113 17.38 24.34 -1.23
CA TYR A 113 17.13 22.93 -1.55
C TYR A 113 18.32 22.07 -1.10
N GLU A 114 18.15 21.38 0.01
CA GLU A 114 19.03 20.29 0.41
C GLU A 114 18.28 18.96 0.26
N LYS A 115 18.81 18.06 -0.57
CA LYS A 115 18.35 16.67 -0.60
C LYS A 115 19.07 15.94 0.54
N ASP A 116 18.34 15.64 1.61
CA ASP A 116 18.88 15.00 2.82
C ASP A 116 19.46 13.57 2.59
N TYR A 117 19.23 12.98 1.40
CA TYR A 117 19.72 11.65 1.04
C TYR A 117 19.98 11.51 -0.47
N GLU A 118 21.04 10.79 -0.84
CA GLU A 118 21.33 10.48 -2.25
C GLU A 118 20.45 9.33 -2.77
N ILE A 119 20.34 8.25 -1.99
CA ILE A 119 19.65 7.00 -2.33
C ILE A 119 18.51 6.77 -1.34
N PRO A 120 17.25 6.51 -1.79
CA PRO A 120 16.16 6.19 -0.89
C PRO A 120 16.32 4.81 -0.25
N ASP A 121 15.79 4.64 0.96
CA ASP A 121 15.73 3.36 1.67
C ASP A 121 14.74 2.40 1.00
N VAL A 122 13.61 2.95 0.51
CA VAL A 122 12.54 2.19 -0.18
C VAL A 122 12.04 2.97 -1.38
N ILE A 123 11.81 2.25 -2.49
CA ILE A 123 11.10 2.78 -3.65
C ILE A 123 9.68 2.20 -3.64
N LEU A 124 8.69 3.07 -3.51
CA LEU A 124 7.28 2.69 -3.55
C LEU A 124 6.73 2.96 -4.96
N ASP A 125 6.75 1.95 -5.83
CA ASP A 125 6.19 2.05 -7.18
C ASP A 125 4.68 1.77 -7.16
N VAL A 126 3.90 2.70 -7.70
CA VAL A 126 2.42 2.69 -7.67
C VAL A 126 1.79 2.29 -9.00
N PHE A 127 2.59 1.80 -9.96
CA PHE A 127 2.12 1.44 -11.31
C PHE A 127 0.88 0.54 -11.26
N ASP A 128 0.96 -0.54 -10.49
CA ASP A 128 -0.13 -1.48 -10.23
C ASP A 128 -0.16 -1.92 -8.76
N GLU A 129 -1.12 -2.76 -8.43
CA GLU A 129 -1.31 -3.27 -7.08
C GLU A 129 -0.14 -4.15 -6.63
N PHE A 130 0.45 -4.96 -7.52
CA PHE A 130 1.51 -5.91 -7.16
C PHE A 130 2.83 -5.20 -6.83
N THR A 131 3.20 -4.22 -7.65
CA THR A 131 4.37 -3.36 -7.40
C THR A 131 4.20 -2.57 -6.12
N LEU A 132 2.99 -2.04 -5.86
CA LEU A 132 2.67 -1.40 -4.60
C LEU A 132 2.83 -2.37 -3.42
N PHE A 133 2.28 -3.59 -3.51
CA PHE A 133 2.34 -4.57 -2.42
C PHE A 133 3.76 -4.92 -2.02
N LYS A 134 4.64 -5.11 -3.01
CA LYS A 134 6.06 -5.34 -2.77
C LYS A 134 6.69 -4.17 -2.00
N GLY A 135 6.41 -2.93 -2.41
CA GLY A 135 6.90 -1.75 -1.69
C GLY A 135 6.36 -1.63 -0.26
N LEU A 136 5.09 -2.00 -0.03
CA LEU A 136 4.51 -2.02 1.33
C LEU A 136 5.18 -3.06 2.24
N ASN A 137 5.54 -4.22 1.67
CA ASN A 137 6.29 -5.26 2.36
C ASN A 137 7.71 -4.80 2.73
N GLU A 138 8.42 -4.17 1.79
CA GLU A 138 9.76 -3.61 2.00
C GLU A 138 9.75 -2.51 3.07
N LEU A 139 8.72 -1.64 3.04
CA LEU A 139 8.49 -0.60 4.04
C LEU A 139 8.07 -1.15 5.41
N LYS A 140 7.72 -2.44 5.50
CA LYS A 140 7.16 -3.10 6.69
C LYS A 140 5.88 -2.41 7.20
N TYR A 141 5.17 -1.70 6.31
CA TYR A 141 3.90 -1.07 6.64
C TYR A 141 2.78 -2.10 6.75
N ALA A 142 2.75 -3.04 5.82
CA ALA A 142 1.81 -4.16 5.79
C ALA A 142 2.53 -5.39 5.23
N LYS A 143 2.06 -6.59 5.56
CA LYS A 143 2.55 -7.82 4.94
C LYS A 143 1.47 -8.37 4.02
N ILE A 144 1.76 -8.43 2.73
CA ILE A 144 0.85 -8.92 1.71
C ILE A 144 1.44 -10.16 1.08
N TYR A 145 0.63 -11.22 1.08
CA TYR A 145 0.99 -12.53 0.58
C TYR A 145 0.12 -12.91 -0.61
N TYR A 146 0.67 -13.75 -1.48
CA TYR A 146 -0.07 -14.45 -2.52
C TYR A 146 0.11 -15.96 -2.37
N LYS A 147 -0.93 -16.71 -2.75
CA LYS A 147 -0.89 -18.17 -2.84
C LYS A 147 -0.19 -18.57 -4.14
N SER A 148 0.99 -19.19 -4.06
CA SER A 148 1.67 -19.74 -5.23
C SER A 148 1.02 -21.03 -5.72
N ASP A 149 1.42 -21.48 -6.91
CA ASP A 149 0.90 -22.68 -7.57
C ASP A 149 1.09 -23.96 -6.74
N ASP A 150 2.06 -23.97 -5.82
CA ASP A 150 2.30 -25.05 -4.85
C ASP A 150 1.34 -25.00 -3.63
N GLY A 151 0.39 -24.07 -3.62
CA GLY A 151 -0.59 -23.86 -2.57
C GLY A 151 -0.08 -23.11 -1.33
N LYS A 152 1.19 -22.68 -1.31
CA LYS A 152 1.80 -21.98 -0.17
C LYS A 152 1.67 -20.46 -0.32
N TYR A 153 1.51 -19.76 0.79
CA TYR A 153 1.57 -18.29 0.80
C TYR A 153 3.00 -17.79 0.81
N LYS A 154 3.31 -16.87 -0.10
CA LYS A 154 4.60 -16.20 -0.25
C LYS A 154 4.39 -14.69 -0.17
N LEU A 155 5.33 -13.98 0.43
CA LEU A 155 5.33 -12.53 0.45
C LEU A 155 5.51 -12.02 -0.99
N PHE A 156 4.77 -10.98 -1.37
CA PHE A 156 5.03 -10.24 -2.62
C PHE A 156 6.42 -9.61 -2.63
#